data_AF-A0A4R4XZJ7-F1
#
_entry.id   AF-A0A4R4XZJ7-F1
#
_cell.length_a   1.000
_cell.length_b   1.000
_cell.length_c   1.000
_cell.angle_alpha   90.00
_cell.angle_beta   90.00
_cell.angle_gamma   90.00
#
_symmetry.space_group_name_H-M   'P 1'
#
loop_
_entity.id
_entity.type
_entity.pdbx_description
1 polymer ?
#
loop_
_entity_poly.entity_id
_entity_poly.type
_entity_poly.pdbx_seq_one_letter_code
_entity_poly.pdbx_strand_id
1 'polypeptide(L)'
;MTQEERTEIDGNPLWTYEGQVLWTLEQQGEESELVTAAGIVELLELPKPAVSHVLHELRAKGKALSRKVGRQELWGTPDRMKRWIERREQEERRAAAERAAARARLVERNDALAEVAQQLRGICADHQVDVSLFDWSMGRSEEPCRHTLVLSVDDPQAANWVLGRLSMPAPNEGAPTDAQWSEHAERFETILGCLTWAGWEEGEDDYFAEYDQEIGPVLCTTLRRTCMTLSAEYHPDDRTLRLQPYEDPASELPEVFSMLADQVVIEMEGDINEQEQSVARRAGELGLLDATRVEVYEDATVSLRQFMAFQYHEWIFKEAAQYRGITVPELADELDALPDAKNYLNVVVSMFGGNVLPDAVPDAAVLGIAAWCWRNNTAVEDWHVESDVLMARINIAVTKAIEEHVNAFDGIDWAHIKASLTDPDWALPDGRKIGELFGEGWPHVRDTVSEELQKWQHLDENVLGPDATLRLLTIGGSTSYTWNWWGQGRWSAICRAIVEDAVAGGIALPSPYDSTGAERLIADLAKPDQLGDEVLRWLIDMPAADPEGPRGLRFHEATRPPVRVVEPVDWDLD
;
A
#
# COMPACT_ATOMS: atom_id res chain seq x y z
N MET A 1 21.74 12.30 65.21
CA MET A 1 21.06 11.03 64.92
C MET A 1 20.39 10.54 66.19
N THR A 2 19.06 10.56 66.20
CA THR A 2 18.23 10.06 67.30
C THR A 2 18.24 8.53 67.32
N GLN A 3 17.76 7.92 68.41
CA GLN A 3 17.66 6.46 68.53
C GLN A 3 16.72 5.86 67.47
N GLU A 4 15.66 6.59 67.10
CA GLU A 4 14.71 6.21 66.04
C GLU A 4 15.35 6.30 64.66
N GLU A 5 16.05 7.40 64.32
CA GLU A 5 16.77 7.53 63.04
C GLU A 5 17.84 6.42 62.89
N ARG A 6 18.49 6.04 64.00
CA ARG A 6 19.48 4.95 64.01
C ARG A 6 18.83 3.60 63.76
N THR A 7 17.64 3.35 64.33
CA THR A 7 16.88 2.10 64.14
C THR A 7 16.30 2.02 62.72
N GLU A 8 15.92 3.15 62.13
CA GLU A 8 15.42 3.24 60.76
C GLU A 8 16.54 3.03 59.71
N ILE A 9 17.73 3.60 59.96
CA ILE A 9 18.93 3.37 59.14
C ILE A 9 19.41 1.92 59.28
N ASP A 10 19.48 1.38 60.50
CA ASP A 10 19.89 0.00 60.75
C ASP A 10 18.86 -1.02 60.20
N GLY A 11 17.61 -0.60 59.97
CA GLY A 11 16.51 -1.43 59.46
C GLY A 11 16.35 -1.43 57.93
N ASN A 12 16.95 -0.47 57.21
CA ASN A 12 16.85 -0.43 55.75
C ASN A 12 18.02 -1.24 55.11
N PRO A 13 17.71 -2.31 54.36
CA PRO A 13 18.72 -3.25 53.86
C PRO A 13 19.79 -2.57 52.97
N LEU A 14 19.46 -1.44 52.32
CA LEU A 14 20.37 -0.69 51.46
C LEU A 14 21.49 0.04 52.21
N TRP A 15 21.46 0.10 53.55
CA TRP A 15 22.55 0.68 54.35
C TRP A 15 23.60 -0.36 54.78
N THR A 16 23.40 -1.63 54.43
CA THR A 16 24.37 -2.70 54.69
C THR A 16 25.03 -3.16 53.40
N TYR A 17 26.29 -3.58 53.45
CA TYR A 17 26.95 -4.18 52.28
C TYR A 17 26.20 -5.43 51.79
N GLU A 18 25.61 -6.22 52.69
CA GLU A 18 24.79 -7.37 52.31
C GLU A 18 23.58 -6.97 51.47
N GLY A 19 22.80 -5.99 51.92
CA GLY A 19 21.62 -5.56 51.18
C GLY A 19 21.91 -4.74 49.93
N GLN A 20 23.00 -3.95 49.88
CA GLN A 20 23.44 -3.28 48.64
C GLN A 20 23.85 -4.27 47.55
N VAL A 21 24.62 -5.31 47.92
CA VAL A 21 25.03 -6.35 46.98
C VAL A 21 23.83 -7.19 46.55
N LEU A 22 22.94 -7.58 47.47
CA LEU A 22 21.72 -8.33 47.13
C LEU A 22 20.80 -7.51 46.21
N TRP A 23 20.57 -6.25 46.53
CA TRP A 23 19.78 -5.34 45.70
C TRP A 23 20.38 -5.18 44.30
N THR A 24 21.71 -5.12 44.18
CA THR A 24 22.41 -5.10 42.89
C THR A 24 22.14 -6.36 42.08
N LEU A 25 22.11 -7.55 42.72
CA LEU A 25 21.77 -8.80 42.03
C LEU A 25 20.29 -8.83 41.59
N GLU A 26 19.41 -8.12 42.29
CA GLU A 26 17.96 -8.07 42.05
C GLU A 26 17.53 -7.02 41.00
N GLN A 27 18.22 -5.88 40.91
CA GLN A 27 17.80 -4.71 40.11
C GLN A 27 18.34 -4.63 38.68
N GLN A 28 19.30 -5.47 38.31
CA GLN A 28 19.71 -5.55 36.90
C GLN A 28 18.46 -5.93 36.07
N GLY A 29 18.08 -5.19 35.03
CA GLY A 29 16.81 -5.38 34.30
C GLY A 29 16.57 -6.81 33.80
N GLU A 30 15.36 -7.14 33.34
CA GLU A 30 15.03 -8.50 32.85
C GLU A 30 15.96 -8.99 31.73
N GLU A 31 16.62 -8.07 31.02
CA GLU A 31 17.57 -8.34 29.93
C GLU A 31 19.05 -8.38 30.35
N SER A 32 19.42 -7.94 31.55
CA SER A 32 20.83 -7.76 31.94
C SER A 32 21.49 -9.08 32.40
N GLU A 33 22.74 -9.31 31.98
CA GLU A 33 23.50 -10.53 32.26
C GLU A 33 23.94 -10.63 33.74
N LEU A 34 24.23 -11.87 34.19
CA LEU A 34 24.86 -12.13 35.49
C LEU A 34 26.11 -11.26 35.69
N VAL A 35 26.30 -10.74 36.89
CA VAL A 35 27.36 -9.74 37.15
C VAL A 35 28.64 -10.38 37.68
N THR A 36 29.79 -9.80 37.37
CA THR A 36 31.05 -10.20 38.01
C THR A 36 31.20 -9.51 39.36
N ALA A 37 31.95 -10.12 40.29
CA ALA A 37 32.31 -9.46 41.55
C ALA A 37 33.05 -8.13 41.32
N ALA A 38 33.81 -8.00 40.23
CA ALA A 38 34.47 -6.75 39.85
C ALA A 38 33.46 -5.68 39.42
N GLY A 39 32.43 -6.06 38.65
CA GLY A 39 31.36 -5.14 38.25
C GLY A 39 30.54 -4.64 39.45
N ILE A 40 30.27 -5.49 40.45
CA ILE A 40 29.60 -5.05 41.69
C ILE A 40 30.49 -4.08 42.48
N VAL A 41 31.79 -4.35 42.55
CA VAL A 41 32.77 -3.45 43.21
C VAL A 41 32.78 -2.07 42.55
N GLU A 42 32.76 -2.03 41.22
CA GLU A 42 32.74 -0.79 40.46
C GLU A 42 31.42 -0.03 40.65
N LEU A 43 30.28 -0.73 40.56
CA LEU A 43 28.95 -0.12 40.66
C LEU A 43 28.64 0.44 42.05
N LEU A 44 29.07 -0.26 43.11
CA LEU A 44 28.78 0.13 44.49
C LEU A 44 29.93 0.91 45.15
N GLU A 45 31.06 1.09 44.44
CA GLU A 45 32.30 1.67 44.97
C GLU A 45 32.79 1.01 46.28
N LEU A 46 32.50 -0.27 46.47
CA LEU A 46 32.83 -1.02 47.69
C LEU A 46 34.19 -1.73 47.59
N PRO A 47 34.93 -1.90 48.71
CA PRO A 47 36.17 -2.67 48.70
C PRO A 47 35.94 -4.11 48.22
N LYS A 48 36.76 -4.57 47.25
CA LYS A 48 36.70 -5.94 46.71
C LYS A 48 36.63 -7.05 47.77
N PRO A 49 37.40 -7.03 48.87
CA PRO A 49 37.28 -8.04 49.92
C PRO A 49 35.90 -8.07 50.59
N ALA A 50 35.24 -6.92 50.73
CA ALA A 50 33.91 -6.81 51.32
C ALA A 50 32.83 -7.40 50.40
N VAL A 51 32.87 -7.06 49.10
CA VAL A 51 31.95 -7.62 48.10
C VAL A 51 32.11 -9.13 47.98
N SER A 52 33.35 -9.63 47.91
CA SER A 52 33.61 -11.08 47.87
C SER A 52 33.11 -11.80 49.12
N HIS A 53 33.35 -11.23 50.31
CA HIS A 53 32.85 -11.80 51.57
C HIS A 53 31.31 -11.89 51.57
N VAL A 54 30.63 -10.80 51.23
CA VAL A 54 29.16 -10.72 51.16
C VAL A 54 28.58 -11.69 50.13
N LEU A 55 29.17 -11.81 48.94
CA LEU A 55 28.71 -12.77 47.91
C LEU A 55 28.80 -14.22 48.41
N HIS A 56 29.85 -14.57 49.15
CA HIS A 56 29.98 -15.89 49.76
C HIS A 56 28.95 -16.12 50.87
N GLU A 57 28.64 -15.10 51.68
CA GLU A 57 27.58 -15.18 52.70
C GLU A 57 26.19 -15.33 52.08
N LEU A 58 25.86 -14.52 51.07
CA LEU A 58 24.60 -14.61 50.34
C LEU A 58 24.44 -15.98 49.67
N ARG A 59 25.53 -16.56 49.15
CA ARG A 59 25.53 -17.94 48.64
C ARG A 59 25.30 -18.98 49.73
N ALA A 60 25.95 -18.84 50.88
CA ALA A 60 25.71 -19.74 52.03
C ALA A 60 24.25 -19.66 52.52
N LYS A 61 23.62 -18.49 52.40
CA LYS A 61 22.19 -18.26 52.70
C LYS A 61 21.24 -18.66 51.56
N GLY A 62 21.75 -19.14 50.43
CA GLY A 62 20.95 -19.52 49.27
C GLY A 62 20.33 -18.35 48.48
N LYS A 63 20.74 -17.11 48.77
CA LYS A 63 20.23 -15.88 48.12
C LYS A 63 21.00 -15.48 46.86
N ALA A 64 22.20 -16.03 46.67
CA ALA A 64 23.00 -15.83 45.46
C ALA A 64 23.60 -17.16 44.98
N LEU A 65 23.78 -17.31 43.68
CA LEU A 65 24.52 -18.41 43.06
C LEU A 65 25.66 -17.84 42.21
N SER A 66 26.69 -18.64 42.01
CA SER A 66 27.77 -18.32 41.09
C SER A 66 28.03 -19.44 40.09
N ARG A 67 28.44 -19.06 38.87
CA ARG A 67 28.88 -19.98 37.83
C ARG A 67 30.14 -19.45 37.16
N LYS A 68 31.10 -20.35 36.95
CA LYS A 68 32.37 -20.01 36.30
C LYS A 68 32.22 -20.11 34.79
N VAL A 69 32.55 -19.03 34.08
CA VAL A 69 32.54 -18.94 32.62
C VAL A 69 33.93 -18.47 32.16
N GLY A 70 34.69 -19.38 31.55
CA GLY A 70 36.10 -19.14 31.23
C GLY A 70 36.93 -18.79 32.48
N ARG A 71 37.50 -17.58 32.51
CA ARG A 71 38.31 -17.06 33.63
C ARG A 71 37.50 -16.23 34.63
N GLN A 72 36.22 -15.96 34.36
CA GLN A 72 35.38 -15.11 35.19
C GLN A 72 34.37 -15.95 36.00
N GLU A 73 33.97 -15.44 37.16
CA GLU A 73 32.89 -15.99 37.97
C GLU A 73 31.73 -14.99 37.96
N LEU A 74 30.59 -15.45 37.44
CA LEU A 74 29.37 -14.66 37.32
C LEU A 74 28.44 -14.97 38.48
N TRP A 75 27.77 -13.94 39.00
CA TRP A 75 26.91 -13.98 40.17
C TRP A 75 25.51 -13.47 39.84
N GLY A 76 24.51 -14.08 40.47
CA GLY A 76 23.10 -13.69 40.32
C GLY A 76 22.24 -14.33 41.40
N THR A 77 20.96 -13.94 41.46
CA THR A 77 19.98 -14.65 42.28
C THR A 77 19.72 -16.06 41.72
N PRO A 78 19.19 -17.01 42.51
CA PRO A 78 18.91 -18.38 42.05
C PRO A 78 18.07 -18.44 40.77
N ASP A 79 17.01 -17.64 40.68
CA ASP A 79 16.10 -17.62 39.52
C ASP A 79 16.77 -17.07 38.27
N ARG A 80 17.64 -16.06 38.42
CA ARG A 80 18.42 -15.49 37.32
C ARG A 80 19.48 -16.46 36.83
N MET A 81 20.18 -17.13 37.75
CA MET A 81 21.13 -18.18 37.41
C MET A 81 20.43 -19.29 36.63
N LYS A 82 19.25 -19.76 37.07
CA LYS A 82 18.49 -20.80 36.37
C LYS A 82 18.13 -20.38 34.93
N ARG A 83 17.56 -19.19 34.75
CA ARG A 83 17.22 -18.64 33.42
C ARG A 83 18.44 -18.50 32.50
N TRP A 84 19.57 -18.04 33.04
CA TRP A 84 20.82 -17.93 32.28
C TRP A 84 21.33 -19.29 31.81
N ILE A 85 21.23 -20.33 32.64
CA ILE A 85 21.62 -21.70 32.28
C ILE A 85 20.72 -22.23 31.16
N GLU A 86 19.40 -22.08 31.30
CA GLU A 86 18.42 -22.53 30.30
C GLU A 86 18.65 -21.84 28.95
N ARG A 87 18.88 -20.51 28.95
CA ARG A 87 19.20 -19.73 27.74
C ARG A 87 20.49 -20.23 27.08
N ARG A 88 21.56 -20.46 27.85
CA ARG A 88 22.83 -20.98 27.32
C ARG A 88 22.68 -22.37 26.70
N GLU A 89 21.91 -23.25 27.33
CA GLU A 89 21.63 -24.58 26.77
C GLU A 89 20.77 -24.50 25.50
N GLN A 90 19.88 -23.51 25.38
CA GLN A 90 19.12 -23.24 24.16
C GLN A 90 20.02 -22.68 23.05
N GLU A 91 20.90 -21.73 23.36
CA GLU A 91 21.90 -21.19 22.42
C GLU A 91 22.85 -22.29 21.91
N GLU A 92 23.34 -23.15 22.80
CA GLU A 92 24.19 -24.28 22.42
C GLU A 92 23.45 -25.28 21.53
N ARG A 93 22.17 -25.56 21.83
CA ARG A 93 21.31 -26.40 20.97
C ARG A 93 21.07 -25.75 19.61
N ARG A 94 20.79 -24.45 19.56
CA ARG A 94 20.60 -23.69 18.32
C ARG A 94 21.87 -23.68 17.48
N ALA A 95 23.02 -23.38 18.07
CA ALA A 95 24.31 -23.38 17.39
C ALA A 95 24.69 -24.79 16.88
N ALA A 96 24.36 -25.85 17.64
CA ALA A 96 24.55 -27.23 17.19
C ALA A 96 23.63 -27.57 16.00
N ALA A 97 22.36 -27.14 16.04
CA ALA A 97 21.40 -27.32 14.95
C ALA A 97 21.83 -26.56 13.68
N GLU A 98 22.29 -25.31 13.82
CA GLU A 98 22.81 -24.50 12.71
C GLU A 98 24.04 -25.15 12.07
N ARG A 99 24.98 -25.68 12.86
CA ARG A 99 26.13 -26.45 12.35
C ARG A 99 25.70 -27.72 11.64
N ALA A 100 24.72 -28.44 12.16
CA ALA A 100 24.18 -29.64 11.53
C ALA A 100 23.49 -29.32 10.19
N ALA A 101 22.70 -28.24 10.14
CA ALA A 101 22.05 -27.76 8.92
C ALA A 101 23.06 -27.26 7.88
N ALA A 102 24.11 -26.55 8.30
CA ALA A 102 25.21 -26.16 7.42
C ALA A 102 25.94 -27.39 6.84
N ARG A 103 26.15 -28.43 7.66
CA ARG A 103 26.72 -29.71 7.22
C ARG A 103 25.80 -30.42 6.21
N ALA A 104 24.50 -30.46 6.47
CA ALA A 104 23.52 -31.07 5.57
C ALA A 104 23.48 -30.37 4.21
N ARG A 105 23.40 -29.03 4.19
CA ARG A 105 23.44 -28.22 2.96
C ARG A 105 24.73 -28.44 2.17
N LEU A 106 25.86 -28.63 2.85
CA LEU A 106 27.12 -28.91 2.19
C LEU A 106 27.15 -30.30 1.53
N VAL A 107 26.57 -31.31 2.19
CA VAL A 107 26.42 -32.66 1.63
C VAL A 107 25.49 -32.64 0.42
N GLU A 108 24.31 -32.02 0.55
CA GLU A 108 23.34 -31.88 -0.54
C GLU A 108 23.95 -31.19 -1.76
N ARG A 109 24.65 -30.07 -1.55
CA ARG A 109 25.39 -29.39 -2.61
C ARG A 109 26.44 -30.29 -3.27
N ASN A 110 27.17 -31.07 -2.49
CA ASN A 110 28.20 -31.98 -3.01
C ASN A 110 27.58 -33.13 -3.81
N ASP A 111 26.42 -33.63 -3.40
CA ASP A 111 25.66 -34.67 -4.11
C ASP A 111 25.13 -34.13 -5.44
N ALA A 112 24.51 -32.95 -5.43
CA ALA A 112 24.09 -32.26 -6.65
C ALA A 112 25.26 -32.02 -7.62
N LEU A 113 26.42 -31.59 -7.10
CA LEU A 113 27.63 -31.42 -7.92
C LEU A 113 28.14 -32.76 -8.47
N ALA A 114 27.93 -33.86 -7.76
CA ALA A 114 28.29 -35.19 -8.24
C ALA A 114 27.37 -35.69 -9.36
N GLU A 115 26.08 -35.40 -9.29
CA GLU A 115 25.12 -35.65 -10.38
C GLU A 115 25.50 -34.84 -11.63
N VAL A 116 25.79 -33.55 -11.47
CA VAL A 116 26.26 -32.69 -12.57
C VAL A 116 27.57 -33.23 -13.16
N ALA A 117 28.52 -33.65 -12.33
CA ALA A 117 29.76 -34.27 -12.80
C ALA A 117 29.48 -35.54 -13.63
N GLN A 118 28.52 -36.36 -13.21
CA GLN A 118 28.13 -37.57 -13.94
C GLN A 118 27.49 -37.25 -15.29
N GLN A 119 26.60 -36.25 -15.35
CA GLN A 119 26.01 -35.79 -16.60
C GLN A 119 27.09 -35.26 -17.56
N LEU A 120 28.01 -34.43 -17.04
CA LEU A 120 29.12 -33.89 -17.81
C LEU A 120 30.06 -34.99 -18.31
N ARG A 121 30.33 -36.04 -17.52
CA ARG A 121 31.07 -37.23 -18.02
C ARG A 121 30.37 -37.87 -19.22
N GLY A 122 29.05 -37.96 -19.19
CA GLY A 122 28.25 -38.47 -20.32
C GLY A 122 28.39 -37.60 -21.57
N ILE A 123 28.26 -36.27 -21.40
CA ILE A 123 28.38 -35.28 -22.48
C ILE A 123 29.81 -35.26 -23.06
N CYS A 124 30.82 -35.42 -22.21
CA CYS A 124 32.24 -35.34 -22.56
C CYS A 124 32.84 -36.68 -23.03
N ALA A 125 32.10 -37.79 -22.99
CA ALA A 125 32.62 -39.14 -23.20
C ALA A 125 33.38 -39.32 -24.52
N ASP A 126 32.94 -38.64 -25.58
CA ASP A 126 33.53 -38.74 -26.92
C ASP A 126 34.56 -37.64 -27.24
N HIS A 127 34.87 -36.78 -26.27
CA HIS A 127 35.59 -35.52 -26.51
C HIS A 127 36.92 -35.37 -25.77
N GLN A 128 37.50 -36.45 -25.22
CA GLN A 128 38.80 -36.43 -24.51
C GLN A 128 38.89 -35.37 -23.39
N VAL A 129 37.75 -35.05 -22.77
CA VAL A 129 37.66 -34.16 -21.60
C VAL A 129 37.46 -35.03 -20.36
N ASP A 130 38.41 -34.99 -19.43
CA ASP A 130 38.25 -35.65 -18.14
C ASP A 130 37.44 -34.76 -17.18
N VAL A 131 36.47 -35.36 -16.51
CA VAL A 131 35.59 -34.66 -15.56
C VAL A 131 35.74 -35.30 -14.18
N SER A 132 36.40 -34.55 -13.30
CA SER A 132 36.79 -35.00 -11.98
C SER A 132 36.21 -34.11 -10.89
N LEU A 133 35.88 -34.69 -9.74
CA LEU A 133 35.54 -33.93 -8.53
C LEU A 133 36.78 -33.91 -7.65
N PHE A 134 37.22 -32.71 -7.31
CA PHE A 134 38.34 -32.50 -6.42
C PHE A 134 37.85 -32.12 -5.03
N ASP A 135 38.39 -32.82 -4.03
CA ASP A 135 38.20 -32.49 -2.62
C ASP A 135 39.48 -31.84 -2.07
N TRP A 136 39.34 -30.61 -1.58
CA TRP A 136 40.40 -29.81 -0.97
C TRP A 136 40.83 -30.30 0.43
N SER A 137 40.13 -31.26 1.04
CA SER A 137 40.44 -31.77 2.38
C SER A 137 41.77 -32.53 2.48
N MET A 138 42.34 -32.93 1.34
CA MET A 138 43.52 -33.81 1.26
C MET A 138 43.46 -35.00 2.23
N GLY A 139 42.25 -35.51 2.50
CA GLY A 139 42.02 -36.67 3.38
C GLY A 139 42.32 -36.44 4.87
N ARG A 140 42.33 -35.19 5.35
CA ARG A 140 42.73 -34.85 6.73
C ARG A 140 41.58 -34.50 7.68
N SER A 141 40.33 -34.52 7.23
CA SER A 141 39.16 -34.18 8.07
C SER A 141 38.02 -35.18 7.88
N GLU A 142 37.34 -35.54 8.96
CA GLU A 142 36.07 -36.28 8.95
C GLU A 142 34.87 -35.36 8.65
N GLU A 143 35.08 -34.04 8.55
CA GLU A 143 34.05 -33.08 8.17
C GLU A 143 33.91 -32.97 6.65
N PRO A 144 32.67 -32.92 6.12
CA PRO A 144 32.46 -32.72 4.71
C PRO A 144 33.00 -31.36 4.29
N CYS A 145 33.54 -31.35 3.08
CA CYS A 145 34.37 -30.31 2.50
C CYS A 145 33.77 -29.98 1.14
N ARG A 146 33.97 -28.75 0.65
CA ARG A 146 33.41 -28.33 -0.64
C ARG A 146 34.09 -29.08 -1.77
N HIS A 147 33.33 -29.87 -2.52
CA HIS A 147 33.79 -30.42 -3.78
C HIS A 147 33.94 -29.31 -4.82
N THR A 148 34.95 -29.45 -5.68
CA THR A 148 35.17 -28.61 -6.85
C THR A 148 35.12 -29.48 -8.09
N LEU A 149 34.31 -29.09 -9.07
CA LEU A 149 34.28 -29.74 -10.37
C LEU A 149 35.47 -29.26 -11.20
N VAL A 150 36.23 -30.19 -11.77
CA VAL A 150 37.41 -29.92 -12.59
C VAL A 150 37.23 -30.60 -13.94
N LEU A 151 37.35 -29.81 -15.01
CA LEU A 151 37.45 -30.30 -16.39
C LEU A 151 38.92 -30.24 -16.80
N SER A 152 39.52 -31.39 -17.10
CA SER A 152 40.92 -31.49 -17.54
C SER A 152 40.96 -31.91 -19.00
N VAL A 153 41.75 -31.21 -19.82
CA VAL A 153 41.82 -31.45 -21.26
C VAL A 153 43.26 -31.32 -21.73
N ASP A 154 43.80 -32.40 -22.30
CA ASP A 154 45.18 -32.45 -22.78
C ASP A 154 45.28 -32.36 -24.32
N ASP A 155 44.13 -32.32 -25.02
CA ASP A 155 44.04 -32.17 -26.47
C ASP A 155 43.53 -30.77 -26.88
N PRO A 156 44.28 -30.02 -27.73
CA PRO A 156 43.85 -28.70 -28.20
C PRO A 156 42.51 -28.68 -28.97
N GLN A 157 42.12 -29.77 -29.65
CA GLN A 157 40.82 -29.81 -30.35
C GLN A 157 39.67 -29.97 -29.34
N ALA A 158 39.82 -30.87 -28.37
CA ALA A 158 38.92 -30.99 -27.23
C ALA A 158 38.82 -29.68 -26.42
N ALA A 159 39.93 -28.98 -26.22
CA ALA A 159 39.95 -27.70 -25.51
C ALA A 159 39.17 -26.63 -26.27
N ASN A 160 39.32 -26.56 -27.61
CA ASN A 160 38.53 -25.67 -28.45
C ASN A 160 37.04 -26.04 -28.49
N TRP A 161 36.70 -27.33 -28.40
CA TRP A 161 35.31 -27.78 -28.29
C TRP A 161 34.68 -27.37 -26.94
N VAL A 162 35.39 -27.56 -25.82
CA VAL A 162 34.97 -27.09 -24.50
C VAL A 162 34.82 -25.57 -24.51
N LEU A 163 35.82 -24.85 -25.04
CA LEU A 163 35.74 -23.39 -25.21
C LEU A 163 34.55 -23.00 -26.08
N GLY A 164 34.26 -23.68 -27.18
CA GLY A 164 33.09 -23.39 -28.02
C GLY A 164 31.74 -23.61 -27.30
N ARG A 165 31.68 -24.56 -26.36
CA ARG A 165 30.49 -24.79 -25.51
C ARG A 165 30.39 -23.80 -24.35
N LEU A 166 31.52 -23.39 -23.78
CA LEU A 166 31.59 -22.34 -22.74
C LEU A 166 31.50 -20.92 -23.33
N SER A 167 31.76 -20.77 -24.63
CA SER A 167 31.56 -19.56 -25.43
C SER A 167 30.22 -19.59 -26.17
N MET A 168 29.31 -20.50 -25.80
CA MET A 168 27.89 -20.17 -25.95
C MET A 168 27.65 -18.90 -25.13
N PRO A 169 26.77 -18.00 -25.60
CA PRO A 169 26.41 -16.77 -24.91
C PRO A 169 26.38 -16.97 -23.39
N ALA A 170 27.14 -16.16 -22.65
CA ALA A 170 27.03 -16.15 -21.20
C ALA A 170 25.56 -15.93 -20.79
N PRO A 171 25.13 -16.27 -19.56
CA PRO A 171 23.72 -16.17 -19.14
C PRO A 171 23.04 -14.80 -19.35
N ASN A 172 23.80 -13.77 -19.72
CA ASN A 172 23.39 -12.38 -19.91
C ASN A 172 23.77 -11.81 -21.29
N GLU A 173 24.16 -12.61 -22.28
CA GLU A 173 24.32 -12.09 -23.66
C GLU A 173 22.92 -11.79 -24.23
N GLY A 174 22.51 -10.53 -24.13
CA GLY A 174 21.15 -10.07 -24.45
C GLY A 174 20.42 -9.41 -23.27
N ALA A 175 20.95 -9.52 -22.05
CA ALA A 175 20.39 -8.82 -20.90
C ALA A 175 20.52 -7.30 -21.07
N PRO A 176 19.53 -6.50 -20.61
CA PRO A 176 19.63 -5.05 -20.65
C PRO A 176 20.85 -4.56 -19.87
N THR A 177 21.50 -3.53 -20.41
CA THR A 177 22.49 -2.75 -19.69
C THR A 177 21.84 -1.97 -18.55
N ASP A 178 22.61 -1.52 -17.55
CA ASP A 178 22.10 -0.69 -16.45
C ASP A 178 21.32 0.53 -16.96
N ALA A 179 21.77 1.17 -18.05
CA ALA A 179 21.07 2.30 -18.65
C ALA A 179 19.71 1.91 -19.26
N GLN A 180 19.62 0.71 -19.86
CA GLN A 180 18.34 0.19 -20.38
C GLN A 180 17.41 -0.20 -19.23
N TRP A 181 17.93 -0.76 -18.14
CA TRP A 181 17.15 -1.01 -16.94
C TRP A 181 16.56 0.27 -16.35
N SER A 182 17.37 1.33 -16.24
CA SER A 182 16.87 2.64 -15.80
C SER A 182 15.78 3.19 -16.74
N GLU A 183 15.96 3.08 -18.06
CA GLU A 183 14.94 3.50 -19.03
C GLU A 183 13.64 2.68 -18.90
N HIS A 184 13.75 1.37 -18.69
CA HIS A 184 12.59 0.50 -18.49
C HIS A 184 11.86 0.79 -17.18
N ALA A 185 12.60 1.07 -16.11
CA ALA A 185 12.05 1.46 -14.82
C ALA A 185 11.30 2.81 -14.91
N GLU A 186 11.94 3.85 -15.46
CA GLU A 186 11.30 5.16 -15.65
C GLU A 186 10.01 5.05 -16.50
N ARG A 187 10.04 4.20 -17.54
CA ARG A 187 8.85 3.91 -18.34
C ARG A 187 7.78 3.17 -17.54
N PHE A 188 8.16 2.18 -16.73
CA PHE A 188 7.23 1.42 -15.90
C PHE A 188 6.52 2.30 -14.87
N GLU A 189 7.28 3.14 -14.17
CA GLU A 189 6.76 4.16 -13.26
C GLU A 189 5.80 5.11 -13.99
N THR A 190 6.18 5.57 -15.18
CA THR A 190 5.34 6.49 -15.97
C THR A 190 4.00 5.84 -16.38
N ILE A 191 4.00 4.60 -16.88
CA ILE A 191 2.75 3.94 -17.30
C ILE A 191 1.86 3.55 -16.11
N LEU A 192 2.44 3.30 -14.93
CA LEU A 192 1.70 3.06 -13.69
C LEU A 192 1.26 4.35 -12.99
N GLY A 193 1.76 5.52 -13.42
CA GLY A 193 1.51 6.80 -12.75
C GLY A 193 0.03 7.13 -12.53
N CYS A 194 -0.87 6.69 -13.41
CA CYS A 194 -2.32 6.85 -13.21
C CYS A 194 -2.86 6.03 -12.01
N LEU A 195 -2.31 4.85 -11.75
CA LEU A 195 -2.64 4.04 -10.58
C LEU A 195 -2.05 4.68 -9.33
N THR A 196 -0.79 5.12 -9.37
CA THR A 196 -0.16 5.83 -8.25
C THR A 196 -0.93 7.09 -7.87
N TRP A 197 -1.36 7.88 -8.87
CA TRP A 197 -2.23 9.03 -8.65
C TRP A 197 -3.56 8.64 -7.99
N ALA A 198 -4.14 7.51 -8.38
CA ALA A 198 -5.35 6.95 -7.77
C ALA A 198 -5.10 6.25 -6.40
N GLY A 199 -3.98 6.54 -5.74
CA GLY A 199 -3.68 6.07 -4.39
C GLY A 199 -3.18 4.62 -4.30
N TRP A 200 -2.72 4.03 -5.40
CA TRP A 200 -2.03 2.75 -5.37
C TRP A 200 -0.55 2.96 -5.04
N GLU A 201 -0.14 2.45 -3.89
CA GLU A 201 1.23 2.55 -3.38
C GLU A 201 2.01 1.28 -3.73
N GLU A 202 3.27 1.44 -4.13
CA GLU A 202 4.19 0.31 -4.27
C GLU A 202 4.50 -0.27 -2.88
N GLY A 203 4.63 -1.61 -2.80
CA GLY A 203 5.00 -2.29 -1.55
C GLY A 203 6.35 -1.84 -0.98
N GLU A 204 6.61 -2.17 0.29
CA GLU A 204 7.87 -1.81 0.99
C GLU A 204 9.12 -2.41 0.34
N ASP A 205 8.96 -3.46 -0.46
CA ASP A 205 10.00 -4.03 -1.31
C ASP A 205 9.88 -3.38 -2.70
N ASP A 206 10.88 -2.58 -3.09
CA ASP A 206 11.02 -1.96 -4.42
C ASP A 206 10.64 -2.93 -5.56
N TYR A 207 10.23 -2.41 -6.73
CA TYR A 207 9.92 -3.24 -7.88
C TYR A 207 11.07 -4.21 -8.21
N PHE A 208 10.72 -5.46 -8.49
CA PHE A 208 11.63 -6.52 -8.84
C PHE A 208 11.92 -6.48 -10.34
N ALA A 209 13.20 -6.48 -10.73
CA ALA A 209 13.63 -6.54 -12.12
C ALA A 209 14.46 -7.82 -12.36
N GLU A 210 14.06 -8.62 -13.35
CA GLU A 210 14.74 -9.86 -13.73
C GLU A 210 14.87 -9.99 -15.24
N TYR A 211 15.95 -10.63 -15.70
CA TYR A 211 16.11 -11.04 -17.08
C TYR A 211 15.94 -12.55 -17.20
N ASP A 212 14.87 -12.96 -17.88
CA ASP A 212 14.63 -14.35 -18.26
C ASP A 212 15.14 -14.59 -19.69
N GLN A 213 15.76 -15.75 -19.95
CA GLN A 213 16.34 -16.04 -21.27
C GLN A 213 15.30 -16.38 -22.35
N GLU A 214 14.12 -16.85 -21.94
CA GLU A 214 13.02 -17.21 -22.85
C GLU A 214 12.07 -16.04 -23.08
N ILE A 215 11.86 -15.21 -22.05
CA ILE A 215 10.85 -14.14 -22.02
C ILE A 215 11.49 -12.73 -22.12
N GLY A 216 12.77 -12.57 -21.81
CA GLY A 216 13.48 -11.30 -21.84
C GLY A 216 13.39 -10.53 -20.51
N PRO A 217 13.56 -9.19 -20.52
CA PRO A 217 13.47 -8.38 -19.32
C PRO A 217 12.03 -8.31 -18.80
N VAL A 218 11.88 -8.37 -17.48
CA VAL A 218 10.61 -8.27 -16.77
C VAL A 218 10.77 -7.35 -15.57
N LEU A 219 9.82 -6.43 -15.38
CA LEU A 219 9.71 -5.59 -14.20
C LEU A 219 8.39 -5.89 -13.50
N CYS A 220 8.43 -6.19 -12.21
CA CYS A 220 7.26 -6.54 -11.42
C CYS A 220 7.15 -5.64 -10.19
N THR A 221 5.95 -5.15 -9.89
CA THR A 221 5.67 -4.48 -8.62
C THR A 221 4.33 -4.95 -8.05
N THR A 222 4.20 -4.85 -6.73
CA THR A 222 2.95 -5.09 -6.03
C THR A 222 2.37 -3.75 -5.63
N LEU A 223 1.17 -3.46 -6.10
CA LEU A 223 0.45 -2.22 -5.80
C LEU A 223 -0.59 -2.49 -4.72
N ARG A 224 -0.60 -1.67 -3.67
CA ARG A 224 -1.53 -1.75 -2.55
C ARG A 224 -2.32 -0.46 -2.39
N ARG A 225 -3.60 -0.59 -2.05
CA ARG A 225 -4.47 0.51 -1.67
C ARG A 225 -5.42 0.04 -0.58
N THR A 226 -5.31 0.59 0.62
CA THR A 226 -6.08 0.15 1.79
C THR A 226 -5.83 -1.36 2.06
N CYS A 227 -6.86 -2.20 1.91
CA CYS A 227 -6.80 -3.66 2.06
C CYS A 227 -6.78 -4.40 0.70
N MET A 228 -6.64 -3.69 -0.42
CA MET A 228 -6.63 -4.27 -1.76
C MET A 228 -5.23 -4.29 -2.36
N THR A 229 -4.90 -5.34 -3.11
CA THR A 229 -3.62 -5.50 -3.80
C THR A 229 -3.76 -6.10 -5.18
N LEU A 230 -2.87 -5.70 -6.09
CA LEU A 230 -2.69 -6.32 -7.40
C LEU A 230 -1.21 -6.30 -7.76
N SER A 231 -0.81 -7.19 -8.67
CA SER A 231 0.57 -7.22 -9.18
C SER A 231 0.59 -6.61 -10.58
N ALA A 232 1.58 -5.79 -10.87
CA ALA A 232 1.83 -5.25 -12.20
C ALA A 232 3.16 -5.83 -12.74
N GLU A 233 3.14 -6.37 -13.95
CA GLU A 233 4.27 -7.01 -14.61
C GLU A 233 4.43 -6.41 -16.02
N TYR A 234 5.56 -5.74 -16.27
CA TYR A 234 5.87 -5.09 -17.53
C TYR A 234 6.97 -5.85 -18.27
N HIS A 235 6.69 -6.18 -19.53
CA HIS A 235 7.63 -6.78 -20.48
C HIS A 235 8.00 -5.76 -21.56
N PRO A 236 9.20 -5.13 -21.48
CA PRO A 236 9.64 -4.15 -22.46
C PRO A 236 9.75 -4.71 -23.89
N ASP A 237 10.23 -5.94 -24.03
CA ASP A 237 10.48 -6.56 -25.34
C ASP A 237 9.17 -6.92 -26.07
N ASP A 238 8.23 -7.51 -25.33
CA ASP A 238 6.90 -7.85 -25.83
C ASP A 238 5.95 -6.64 -25.91
N ARG A 239 6.33 -5.52 -25.28
CA ARG A 239 5.51 -4.32 -25.13
C ARG A 239 4.16 -4.62 -24.50
N THR A 240 4.16 -5.37 -23.41
CA THR A 240 2.94 -5.71 -22.68
C THR A 240 3.04 -5.34 -21.23
N LEU A 241 1.98 -4.76 -20.68
CA LEU A 241 1.76 -4.62 -19.24
C LEU A 241 0.68 -5.63 -18.82
N ARG A 242 0.95 -6.40 -17.78
CA ARG A 242 0.04 -7.37 -17.18
C ARG A 242 -0.34 -6.90 -15.80
N LEU A 243 -1.64 -6.73 -15.55
CA LEU A 243 -2.19 -6.55 -14.22
C LEU A 243 -2.73 -7.89 -13.77
N GLN A 244 -2.24 -8.41 -12.66
CA GLN A 244 -2.48 -9.77 -12.21
C GLN A 244 -3.16 -9.77 -10.83
N PRO A 245 -3.95 -10.82 -10.54
CA PRO A 245 -4.35 -11.13 -9.18
C PRO A 245 -3.11 -11.21 -8.28
N TYR A 246 -3.30 -10.85 -7.02
CA TYR A 246 -2.29 -11.01 -5.99
C TYR A 246 -2.45 -12.41 -5.41
N GLU A 247 -1.41 -13.23 -5.55
CA GLU A 247 -1.32 -14.54 -4.91
C GLU A 247 -0.33 -14.41 -3.76
N ASP A 248 -0.81 -14.46 -2.51
CA ASP A 248 0.06 -14.47 -1.33
C ASP A 248 0.71 -15.85 -1.17
N PRO A 249 2.03 -16.02 -1.42
CA PRO A 249 2.69 -17.31 -1.30
C PRO A 249 3.04 -17.64 0.16
N ALA A 250 2.97 -16.67 1.08
CA ALA A 250 3.47 -16.75 2.45
C ALA A 250 2.55 -15.97 3.39
N SER A 251 1.36 -16.53 3.64
CA SER A 251 0.20 -16.03 4.40
C SER A 251 0.45 -15.47 5.81
N GLU A 252 1.35 -14.50 5.98
CA GLU A 252 1.70 -13.86 7.24
C GLU A 252 1.21 -12.40 7.35
N LEU A 253 0.70 -11.81 6.25
CA LEU A 253 0.11 -10.47 6.27
C LEU A 253 -1.39 -10.51 6.66
N PRO A 254 -1.87 -9.61 7.54
CA PRO A 254 -3.29 -9.53 7.86
C PRO A 254 -4.11 -8.98 6.68
N GLU A 255 -5.04 -9.81 6.19
CA GLU A 255 -6.14 -9.55 5.24
C GLU A 255 -5.89 -8.54 4.11
N VAL A 256 -4.98 -8.89 3.21
CA VAL A 256 -4.88 -8.26 1.90
C VAL A 256 -5.72 -9.05 0.89
N PHE A 257 -6.64 -8.39 0.20
CA PHE A 257 -7.50 -8.99 -0.82
C PHE A 257 -6.99 -8.67 -2.22
N SER A 258 -7.10 -9.62 -3.14
CA SER A 258 -6.78 -9.31 -4.52
C SER A 258 -7.84 -8.42 -5.16
N MET A 259 -7.41 -7.34 -5.81
CA MET A 259 -8.28 -6.43 -6.55
C MET A 259 -8.80 -7.03 -7.86
N LEU A 260 -8.08 -8.00 -8.43
CA LEU A 260 -8.38 -8.63 -9.72
C LEU A 260 -8.67 -10.11 -9.52
N ALA A 261 -9.71 -10.61 -10.17
CA ALA A 261 -10.01 -12.05 -10.19
C ALA A 261 -9.20 -12.79 -11.27
N ASP A 262 -8.90 -12.10 -12.37
CA ASP A 262 -8.21 -12.64 -13.54
C ASP A 262 -7.11 -11.68 -13.97
N GLN A 263 -6.11 -12.22 -14.67
CA GLN A 263 -5.08 -11.44 -15.33
C GLN A 263 -5.68 -10.57 -16.46
N VAL A 264 -5.19 -9.34 -16.55
CA VAL A 264 -5.49 -8.40 -17.63
C VAL A 264 -4.20 -8.05 -18.36
N VAL A 265 -4.18 -8.24 -19.68
CA VAL A 265 -3.07 -7.87 -20.55
C VAL A 265 -3.41 -6.56 -21.27
N ILE A 266 -2.47 -5.63 -21.28
CA ILE A 266 -2.55 -4.34 -21.95
C ILE A 266 -1.38 -4.24 -22.92
N GLU A 267 -1.69 -4.07 -24.20
CA GLU A 267 -0.70 -3.84 -25.26
C GLU A 267 -0.17 -2.41 -25.17
N MET A 268 1.16 -2.25 -25.14
CA MET A 268 1.88 -0.98 -25.02
C MET A 268 2.31 -0.47 -26.39
N GLU A 269 1.32 -0.25 -27.27
CA GLU A 269 1.55 0.38 -28.57
C GLU A 269 1.73 1.90 -28.45
N GLY A 270 2.41 2.49 -29.44
CA GLY A 270 2.55 3.94 -29.52
C GLY A 270 3.74 4.53 -28.76
N ASP A 271 3.69 5.85 -28.57
CA ASP A 271 4.62 6.56 -27.68
C ASP A 271 4.19 6.45 -26.20
N ILE A 272 5.01 6.98 -25.29
CA ILE A 272 4.76 6.85 -23.84
C ILE A 272 3.43 7.47 -23.40
N ASN A 273 2.99 8.56 -24.04
CA ASN A 273 1.72 9.20 -23.69
C ASN A 273 0.54 8.35 -24.17
N GLU A 274 0.67 7.73 -25.35
CA GLU A 274 -0.32 6.78 -25.87
C GLU A 274 -0.42 5.52 -25.00
N GLN A 275 0.73 5.03 -24.51
CA GLN A 275 0.80 3.90 -23.57
C GLN A 275 0.12 4.24 -22.24
N GLU A 276 0.45 5.37 -21.62
CA GLU A 276 -0.16 5.85 -20.39
C GLU A 276 -1.69 5.97 -20.54
N GLN A 277 -2.16 6.57 -21.64
CA GLN A 277 -3.60 6.66 -21.92
C GLN A 277 -4.26 5.29 -22.10
N SER A 278 -3.57 4.32 -22.69
CA SER A 278 -4.06 2.94 -22.82
C SER A 278 -4.22 2.28 -21.45
N VAL A 279 -3.23 2.43 -20.57
CA VAL A 279 -3.28 1.94 -19.19
C VAL A 279 -4.38 2.63 -18.41
N ALA A 280 -4.45 3.96 -18.40
CA ALA A 280 -5.48 4.72 -17.69
C ALA A 280 -6.89 4.33 -18.15
N ARG A 281 -7.10 4.18 -19.46
CA ARG A 281 -8.39 3.72 -20.01
C ARG A 281 -8.76 2.33 -19.47
N ARG A 282 -7.83 1.38 -19.52
CA ARG A 282 -8.10 0.01 -19.06
C ARG A 282 -8.27 -0.06 -17.55
N ALA A 283 -7.47 0.68 -16.79
CA ALA A 283 -7.58 0.82 -15.34
C ALA A 283 -8.93 1.44 -14.94
N GLY A 284 -9.40 2.46 -15.65
CA GLY A 284 -10.72 3.06 -15.44
C GLY A 284 -11.87 2.09 -15.72
N GLU A 285 -11.81 1.30 -16.80
CA GLU A 285 -12.78 0.23 -17.10
C GLU A 285 -12.86 -0.79 -15.95
N LEU A 286 -11.71 -1.16 -15.38
CA LEU A 286 -11.61 -2.06 -14.24
C LEU A 286 -11.97 -1.39 -12.90
N GLY A 287 -12.20 -0.07 -12.88
CA GLY A 287 -12.47 0.69 -11.64
C GLY A 287 -11.27 0.81 -10.71
N LEU A 288 -10.04 0.66 -11.22
CA LEU A 288 -8.81 0.85 -10.44
C LEU A 288 -8.53 2.33 -10.17
N LEU A 289 -9.05 3.24 -11.00
CA LEU A 289 -8.86 4.69 -10.85
C LEU A 289 -9.90 5.36 -9.94
N ASP A 290 -10.89 4.61 -9.46
CA ASP A 290 -11.93 5.12 -8.56
C ASP A 290 -11.77 4.49 -7.16
N ALA A 291 -12.45 5.04 -6.16
CA ALA A 291 -12.54 4.43 -4.85
C ALA A 291 -13.23 3.07 -4.93
N THR A 292 -12.66 2.09 -4.24
CA THR A 292 -13.06 0.70 -4.34
C THR A 292 -14.39 0.49 -3.63
N ARG A 293 -15.34 -0.19 -4.31
CA ARG A 293 -16.56 -0.67 -3.68
C ARG A 293 -16.46 -2.15 -3.36
N VAL A 294 -16.99 -2.52 -2.21
CA VAL A 294 -16.92 -3.90 -1.73
C VAL A 294 -18.28 -4.47 -1.34
N GLU A 295 -18.39 -5.77 -1.50
CA GLU A 295 -19.40 -6.62 -0.88
C GLU A 295 -18.68 -7.74 -0.16
N VAL A 296 -19.30 -8.26 0.90
CA VAL A 296 -18.76 -9.42 1.60
C VAL A 296 -19.41 -10.68 1.03
N TYR A 297 -18.62 -11.75 0.89
CA TYR A 297 -19.08 -13.06 0.45
C TYR A 297 -20.29 -13.53 1.29
N GLU A 298 -21.29 -14.16 0.64
CA GLU A 298 -22.59 -14.47 1.27
C GLU A 298 -22.45 -15.36 2.52
N ASP A 299 -21.46 -16.26 2.52
CA ASP A 299 -21.20 -17.19 3.62
C ASP A 299 -20.14 -16.68 4.62
N ALA A 300 -19.67 -15.43 4.50
CA ALA A 300 -18.67 -14.90 5.44
C ALA A 300 -19.27 -14.73 6.84
N THR A 301 -18.44 -14.91 7.85
CA THR A 301 -18.81 -14.75 9.27
C THR A 301 -18.95 -13.29 9.68
N VAL A 302 -18.28 -12.38 8.98
CA VAL A 302 -18.26 -10.94 9.25
C VAL A 302 -19.23 -10.23 8.30
N SER A 303 -20.12 -9.39 8.83
CA SER A 303 -21.00 -8.57 7.98
C SER A 303 -20.22 -7.44 7.30
N LEU A 304 -20.70 -6.97 6.13
CA LEU A 304 -20.15 -5.79 5.45
C LEU A 304 -20.00 -4.59 6.40
N ARG A 305 -20.98 -4.36 7.28
CA ARG A 305 -20.93 -3.26 8.25
C ARG A 305 -19.77 -3.40 9.24
N GLN A 306 -19.52 -4.61 9.76
CA GLN A 306 -18.41 -4.87 10.68
C GLN A 306 -17.07 -4.72 9.95
N PHE A 307 -16.95 -5.30 8.76
CA PHE A 307 -15.77 -5.16 7.92
C PHE A 307 -15.44 -3.68 7.64
N MET A 308 -16.42 -2.91 7.18
CA MET A 308 -16.23 -1.48 6.89
C MET A 308 -15.92 -0.66 8.14
N ALA A 309 -16.50 -1.01 9.31
CA ALA A 309 -16.17 -0.34 10.56
C ALA A 309 -14.68 -0.52 10.94
N PHE A 310 -14.12 -1.71 10.69
CA PHE A 310 -12.69 -1.96 10.86
C PHE A 310 -11.86 -1.14 9.87
N GLN A 311 -12.24 -1.11 8.59
CA GLN A 311 -11.51 -0.30 7.58
C GLN A 311 -11.52 1.20 7.93
N TYR A 312 -12.66 1.75 8.35
CA TYR A 312 -12.72 3.15 8.77
C TYR A 312 -11.95 3.42 10.07
N HIS A 313 -11.92 2.45 11.00
CA HIS A 313 -11.09 2.54 12.19
C HIS A 313 -9.61 2.67 11.84
N GLU A 314 -9.09 1.73 11.05
CA GLU A 314 -7.66 1.68 10.72
C GLU A 314 -7.21 2.85 9.84
N TRP A 315 -7.97 3.19 8.80
CA TRP A 315 -7.49 4.12 7.76
C TRP A 315 -8.00 5.56 7.89
N ILE A 316 -8.99 5.82 8.76
CA ILE A 316 -9.48 7.19 8.99
C ILE A 316 -9.27 7.59 10.43
N PHE A 317 -9.88 6.88 11.38
CA PHE A 317 -9.92 7.35 12.77
C PHE A 317 -8.59 7.19 13.48
N LYS A 318 -7.87 6.09 13.25
CA LYS A 318 -6.54 5.87 13.80
C LYS A 318 -5.51 6.84 13.21
N GLU A 319 -5.56 7.09 11.90
CA GLU A 319 -4.72 8.11 11.24
C GLU A 319 -4.99 9.51 11.78
N ALA A 320 -6.26 9.92 11.89
CA ALA A 320 -6.62 11.21 12.47
C ALA A 320 -6.21 11.35 13.94
N ALA A 321 -6.37 10.28 14.74
CA ALA A 321 -5.95 10.27 16.13
C ALA A 321 -4.42 10.39 16.27
N GLN A 322 -3.66 9.70 15.40
CA GLN A 322 -2.20 9.83 15.32
C GLN A 322 -1.77 11.25 14.96
N TYR A 323 -2.38 11.84 13.93
CA TYR A 323 -2.13 13.23 13.52
C TYR A 323 -2.32 14.22 14.67
N ARG A 324 -3.39 14.03 15.47
CA ARG A 324 -3.72 14.88 16.63
C ARG A 324 -2.94 14.54 17.90
N GLY A 325 -2.29 13.39 17.97
CA GLY A 325 -1.68 12.87 19.19
C GLY A 325 -2.67 12.56 20.31
N ILE A 326 -3.89 12.14 19.97
CA ILE A 326 -4.96 11.75 20.92
C ILE A 326 -5.36 10.29 20.68
N THR A 327 -6.24 9.75 21.52
CA THR A 327 -6.78 8.40 21.32
C THR A 327 -7.99 8.41 20.38
N VAL A 328 -8.28 7.27 19.73
CA VAL A 328 -9.46 7.14 18.86
C VAL A 328 -10.79 7.43 19.61
N PRO A 329 -11.01 6.98 20.85
CA PRO A 329 -12.20 7.36 21.61
C PRO A 329 -12.33 8.86 21.85
N GLU A 330 -11.22 9.56 22.16
CA GLU A 330 -11.24 11.03 22.32
C GLU A 330 -11.59 11.74 21.01
N LEU A 331 -11.03 11.28 19.87
CA LEU A 331 -11.41 11.79 18.55
C LEU A 331 -12.89 11.57 18.25
N ALA A 332 -13.42 10.38 18.57
CA ALA A 332 -14.83 10.06 18.36
C ALA A 332 -15.75 11.00 19.17
N ASP A 333 -15.41 11.28 20.44
CA ASP A 333 -16.13 12.23 21.27
C ASP A 333 -16.10 13.67 20.68
N GLU A 334 -14.94 14.11 20.15
CA GLU A 334 -14.83 15.41 19.46
C GLU A 334 -15.71 15.48 18.20
N LEU A 335 -15.66 14.45 17.35
CA LEU A 335 -16.47 14.38 16.13
C LEU A 335 -17.97 14.33 16.45
N ASP A 336 -18.36 13.62 17.51
CA ASP A 336 -19.75 13.55 17.96
C ASP A 336 -20.27 14.89 18.50
N ALA A 337 -19.38 15.74 19.01
CA ALA A 337 -19.69 17.10 19.47
C ALA A 337 -19.80 18.11 18.32
N LEU A 338 -19.40 17.75 17.10
CA LEU A 338 -19.47 18.58 15.88
C LEU A 338 -20.66 18.12 15.00
N PRO A 339 -21.81 18.82 15.03
CA PRO A 339 -23.03 18.34 14.36
C PRO A 339 -22.87 18.06 12.86
N ASP A 340 -22.10 18.90 12.16
CA ASP A 340 -21.90 18.78 10.71
C ASP A 340 -21.02 17.56 10.37
N ALA A 341 -19.92 17.35 11.11
CA ALA A 341 -19.06 16.18 10.95
C ALA A 341 -19.81 14.88 11.28
N LYS A 342 -20.55 14.87 12.39
CA LYS A 342 -21.43 13.76 12.77
C LYS A 342 -22.48 13.47 11.70
N ASN A 343 -23.08 14.50 11.12
CA ASN A 343 -24.07 14.33 10.05
C ASN A 343 -23.42 13.72 8.80
N TYR A 344 -22.24 14.21 8.39
CA TYR A 344 -21.51 13.68 7.26
C TYR A 344 -21.15 12.19 7.45
N LEU A 345 -20.63 11.81 8.63
CA LEU A 345 -20.30 10.42 8.95
C LEU A 345 -21.53 9.49 8.94
N ASN A 346 -22.67 9.96 9.45
CA ASN A 346 -23.88 9.14 9.51
C ASN A 346 -24.59 9.03 8.15
N VAL A 347 -24.66 10.13 7.40
CA VAL A 347 -25.43 10.18 6.16
C VAL A 347 -24.56 9.83 4.96
N VAL A 348 -23.46 10.54 4.76
CA VAL A 348 -22.61 10.35 3.58
C VAL A 348 -21.82 9.07 3.69
N VAL A 349 -21.04 8.89 4.76
CA VAL A 349 -20.16 7.73 4.92
C VAL A 349 -20.95 6.46 5.23
N SER A 350 -21.85 6.49 6.21
CA SER A 350 -22.53 5.25 6.65
C SER A 350 -23.70 4.85 5.76
N MET A 351 -24.54 5.79 5.32
CA MET A 351 -25.77 5.46 4.56
C MET A 351 -25.54 5.38 3.05
N PHE A 352 -24.78 6.32 2.46
CA PHE A 352 -24.57 6.36 0.99
C PHE A 352 -23.24 5.76 0.54
N GLY A 353 -22.21 5.83 1.38
CA GLY A 353 -20.86 5.33 1.15
C GLY A 353 -20.54 4.05 1.92
N GLY A 354 -21.54 3.39 2.54
CA GLY A 354 -21.32 2.30 3.51
C GLY A 354 -20.65 1.03 2.95
N ASN A 355 -20.34 1.00 1.66
CA ASN A 355 -19.62 -0.06 0.98
C ASN A 355 -18.45 0.45 0.12
N VAL A 356 -17.99 1.68 0.36
CA VAL A 356 -16.85 2.32 -0.32
C VAL A 356 -15.66 2.28 0.63
N LEU A 357 -14.55 1.68 0.21
CA LEU A 357 -13.31 1.66 1.00
C LEU A 357 -12.78 3.09 1.20
N PRO A 358 -12.12 3.36 2.34
CA PRO A 358 -11.49 4.65 2.62
C PRO A 358 -10.19 4.83 1.83
N ASP A 359 -10.25 4.66 0.52
CA ASP A 359 -9.12 4.87 -0.38
C ASP A 359 -8.78 6.37 -0.46
N ALA A 360 -7.51 6.71 -0.62
CA ALA A 360 -7.05 8.09 -0.84
C ALA A 360 -7.00 8.37 -2.35
N VAL A 361 -8.15 8.68 -2.97
CA VAL A 361 -8.26 8.92 -4.42
C VAL A 361 -8.54 10.41 -4.68
N PRO A 362 -7.54 11.20 -5.10
CA PRO A 362 -7.68 12.64 -5.32
C PRO A 362 -8.87 13.00 -6.21
N ASP A 363 -9.01 12.35 -7.38
CA ASP A 363 -10.08 12.64 -8.33
C ASP A 363 -11.48 12.40 -7.72
N ALA A 364 -11.63 11.38 -6.88
CA ALA A 364 -12.86 11.14 -6.14
C ALA A 364 -13.06 12.18 -5.03
N ALA A 365 -12.01 12.60 -4.32
CA ALA A 365 -12.12 13.67 -3.34
C ALA A 365 -12.54 15.01 -3.96
N VAL A 366 -12.05 15.33 -5.17
CA VAL A 366 -12.51 16.49 -5.97
C VAL A 366 -14.03 16.43 -6.17
N LEU A 367 -14.57 15.27 -6.55
CA LEU A 367 -16.02 15.06 -6.66
C LEU A 367 -16.72 15.19 -5.31
N GLY A 368 -16.09 14.75 -4.22
CA GLY A 368 -16.61 14.90 -2.86
C GLY A 368 -16.77 16.36 -2.46
N ILE A 369 -15.75 17.18 -2.74
CA ILE A 369 -15.78 18.63 -2.51
C ILE A 369 -16.86 19.28 -3.38
N ALA A 370 -16.92 18.95 -4.67
CA ALA A 370 -17.95 19.48 -5.57
C ALA A 370 -19.38 19.11 -5.11
N ALA A 371 -19.58 17.88 -4.67
CA ALA A 371 -20.89 17.40 -4.24
C ALA A 371 -21.32 17.94 -2.88
N TRP A 372 -20.43 17.93 -1.89
CA TRP A 372 -20.80 18.18 -0.49
C TRP A 372 -20.39 19.56 0.01
N CYS A 373 -19.29 20.12 -0.49
CA CYS A 373 -18.83 21.45 -0.08
C CYS A 373 -19.39 22.57 -0.98
N TRP A 374 -19.69 22.27 -2.24
CA TRP A 374 -20.27 23.24 -3.17
C TRP A 374 -21.77 23.07 -3.37
N ARG A 375 -22.29 21.85 -3.56
CA ARG A 375 -23.69 21.64 -4.00
C ARG A 375 -24.70 21.35 -2.87
N ASN A 376 -24.56 20.20 -2.20
CA ASN A 376 -25.64 19.60 -1.42
C ASN A 376 -25.88 20.23 -0.03
N ASN A 377 -24.86 20.85 0.57
CA ASN A 377 -24.97 21.50 1.88
C ASN A 377 -25.03 23.03 1.80
N THR A 378 -25.26 23.58 0.62
CA THR A 378 -25.20 25.03 0.36
C THR A 378 -26.48 25.53 -0.31
N ALA A 379 -26.58 26.84 -0.51
CA ALA A 379 -27.70 27.44 -1.21
C ALA A 379 -27.72 27.15 -2.72
N VAL A 380 -26.75 26.42 -3.28
CA VAL A 380 -26.74 26.06 -4.72
C VAL A 380 -28.01 25.30 -5.12
N GLU A 381 -28.45 24.33 -4.32
CA GLU A 381 -29.67 23.58 -4.60
C GLU A 381 -30.94 24.42 -4.44
N ASP A 382 -30.94 25.38 -3.52
CA ASP A 382 -32.07 26.30 -3.32
C ASP A 382 -32.22 27.29 -4.51
N TRP A 383 -31.10 27.63 -5.16
CA TRP A 383 -31.03 28.51 -6.33
C TRP A 383 -30.83 27.75 -7.64
N HIS A 384 -31.41 26.55 -7.74
CA HIS A 384 -31.31 25.65 -8.88
C HIS A 384 -31.46 26.37 -10.23
N VAL A 385 -30.56 26.08 -11.17
CA VAL A 385 -30.55 26.73 -12.50
C VAL A 385 -31.60 26.12 -13.44
N GLU A 386 -31.83 26.76 -14.59
CA GLU A 386 -32.96 26.45 -15.48
C GLU A 386 -33.00 25.05 -16.12
N SER A 387 -31.87 24.33 -16.17
CA SER A 387 -31.82 23.01 -16.82
C SER A 387 -30.71 22.10 -16.28
N ASP A 388 -30.94 20.80 -16.37
CA ASP A 388 -29.96 19.75 -16.01
C ASP A 388 -28.65 19.86 -16.82
N VAL A 389 -28.73 20.28 -18.08
CA VAL A 389 -27.54 20.48 -18.94
C VAL A 389 -26.69 21.63 -18.39
N LEU A 390 -27.33 22.71 -17.96
CA LEU A 390 -26.63 23.84 -17.36
C LEU A 390 -26.04 23.45 -15.99
N MET A 391 -26.77 22.71 -15.16
CA MET A 391 -26.21 22.15 -13.92
C MET A 391 -25.02 21.23 -14.19
N ALA A 392 -25.09 20.36 -15.20
CA ALA A 392 -23.99 19.48 -15.57
C ALA A 392 -22.74 20.28 -15.98
N ARG A 393 -22.91 21.37 -16.76
CA ARG A 393 -21.81 22.27 -17.09
C ARG A 393 -21.20 22.94 -15.88
N ILE A 394 -22.03 23.44 -14.97
CA ILE A 394 -21.55 24.07 -13.75
C ILE A 394 -20.79 23.04 -12.92
N ASN A 395 -21.31 21.83 -12.73
CA ASN A 395 -20.62 20.76 -12.00
C ASN A 395 -19.27 20.42 -12.65
N ILE A 396 -19.20 20.24 -13.98
CA ILE A 396 -17.92 20.00 -14.69
C ILE A 396 -16.93 21.14 -14.42
N ALA A 397 -17.40 22.38 -14.53
CA ALA A 397 -16.56 23.54 -14.32
C ALA A 397 -16.07 23.61 -12.86
N VAL A 398 -16.95 23.33 -11.88
CA VAL A 398 -16.61 23.30 -10.44
C VAL A 398 -15.57 22.22 -10.17
N THR A 399 -15.77 21.02 -10.70
CA THR A 399 -14.81 19.91 -10.58
C THR A 399 -13.43 20.31 -11.12
N LYS A 400 -13.35 20.93 -12.31
CA LYS A 400 -12.07 21.42 -12.87
C LYS A 400 -11.40 22.47 -12.00
N ALA A 401 -12.18 23.40 -11.43
CA ALA A 401 -11.66 24.44 -10.56
C ALA A 401 -11.12 23.89 -9.23
N ILE A 402 -11.55 22.70 -8.81
CA ILE A 402 -11.07 22.01 -7.61
C ILE A 402 -9.89 21.09 -7.93
N GLU A 403 -9.90 20.43 -9.09
CA GLU A 403 -8.92 19.41 -9.51
C GLU A 403 -7.46 19.88 -9.37
N GLU A 404 -7.16 21.13 -9.74
CA GLU A 404 -5.80 21.72 -9.65
C GLU A 404 -5.32 21.95 -8.20
N HIS A 405 -6.17 21.69 -7.20
CA HIS A 405 -5.96 22.03 -5.80
C HIS A 405 -6.11 20.83 -4.86
N VAL A 406 -6.22 19.62 -5.40
CA VAL A 406 -6.25 18.37 -4.62
C VAL A 406 -5.11 17.49 -5.10
N ASN A 407 -4.26 17.06 -4.17
CA ASN A 407 -3.09 16.24 -4.45
C ASN A 407 -2.98 15.10 -3.43
N ALA A 408 -2.60 13.91 -3.88
CA ALA A 408 -2.45 12.75 -3.01
C ALA A 408 -1.39 12.95 -1.90
N PHE A 409 -0.36 13.75 -2.16
CA PHE A 409 0.79 13.95 -1.28
C PHE A 409 0.71 15.28 -0.50
N ASP A 410 0.31 16.36 -1.18
CA ASP A 410 0.26 17.70 -0.57
C ASP A 410 -1.09 18.00 0.13
N GLY A 411 -2.10 17.14 -0.06
CA GLY A 411 -3.43 17.31 0.50
C GLY A 411 -4.30 18.29 -0.30
N ILE A 412 -5.15 19.06 0.39
CA ILE A 412 -6.18 19.91 -0.22
C ILE A 412 -5.85 21.39 0.03
N ASP A 413 -5.73 22.18 -1.03
CA ASP A 413 -5.55 23.63 -0.93
C ASP A 413 -6.91 24.34 -0.79
N TRP A 414 -7.43 24.32 0.44
CA TRP A 414 -8.72 24.94 0.79
C TRP A 414 -8.78 26.43 0.45
N ALA A 415 -7.66 27.15 0.58
CA ALA A 415 -7.63 28.59 0.37
C ALA A 415 -7.83 28.93 -1.12
N HIS A 416 -7.15 28.22 -2.02
CA HIS A 416 -7.33 28.41 -3.46
C HIS A 416 -8.67 27.89 -3.95
N ILE A 417 -9.14 26.72 -3.47
CA ILE A 417 -10.48 26.21 -3.79
C ILE A 417 -11.55 27.25 -3.42
N LYS A 418 -11.46 27.82 -2.22
CA LYS A 418 -12.39 28.87 -1.79
C LYS A 418 -12.31 30.09 -2.69
N ALA A 419 -11.11 30.57 -3.03
CA ALA A 419 -10.95 31.72 -3.91
C ALA A 419 -11.59 31.46 -5.28
N SER A 420 -11.35 30.29 -5.87
CA SER A 420 -11.88 29.88 -7.17
C SER A 420 -13.41 29.73 -7.16
N LEU A 421 -13.97 29.01 -6.19
CA LEU A 421 -15.41 28.71 -6.15
C LEU A 421 -16.29 29.88 -5.70
N THR A 422 -15.69 30.93 -5.13
CA THR A 422 -16.42 32.14 -4.68
C THR A 422 -16.19 33.36 -5.57
N ASP A 423 -15.43 33.22 -6.66
CA ASP A 423 -15.21 34.27 -7.64
C ASP A 423 -16.47 34.46 -8.54
N PRO A 424 -17.14 35.64 -8.50
CA PRO A 424 -18.28 35.92 -9.38
C PRO A 424 -17.91 35.99 -10.85
N ASP A 425 -16.65 36.31 -11.18
CA ASP A 425 -16.16 36.50 -12.53
C ASP A 425 -15.67 35.19 -13.18
N TRP A 426 -15.63 34.11 -12.40
CA TRP A 426 -15.40 32.77 -12.93
C TRP A 426 -16.48 32.42 -13.97
N ALA A 427 -16.03 31.93 -15.13
CA ALA A 427 -16.86 31.72 -16.30
C ALA A 427 -16.80 30.28 -16.80
N LEU A 428 -17.94 29.78 -17.27
CA LEU A 428 -18.03 28.56 -18.07
C LEU A 428 -17.25 28.75 -19.39
N PRO A 429 -16.87 27.65 -20.08
CA PRO A 429 -16.13 27.75 -21.35
C PRO A 429 -16.83 28.53 -22.46
N ASP A 430 -18.16 28.66 -22.39
CA ASP A 430 -18.96 29.48 -23.31
C ASP A 430 -19.01 30.97 -22.94
N GLY A 431 -18.30 31.37 -21.88
CA GLY A 431 -18.15 32.74 -21.39
C GLY A 431 -19.22 33.18 -20.40
N ARG A 432 -20.22 32.36 -20.08
CA ARG A 432 -21.23 32.70 -19.07
C ARG A 432 -20.61 32.70 -17.67
N LYS A 433 -20.77 33.81 -16.94
CA LYS A 433 -20.24 33.94 -15.59
C LYS A 433 -21.14 33.27 -14.56
N ILE A 434 -20.55 32.61 -13.59
CA ILE A 434 -21.28 31.84 -12.56
C ILE A 434 -22.14 32.77 -11.70
N GLY A 435 -21.61 33.95 -11.32
CA GLY A 435 -22.40 34.94 -10.60
C GLY A 435 -23.62 35.45 -11.38
N GLU A 436 -23.55 35.49 -12.71
CA GLU A 436 -24.69 35.86 -13.56
C GLU A 436 -25.72 34.73 -13.66
N LEU A 437 -25.29 33.47 -13.67
CA LEU A 437 -26.18 32.30 -13.71
C LEU A 437 -27.06 32.19 -12.47
N PHE A 438 -26.53 32.52 -11.29
CA PHE A 438 -27.29 32.55 -10.03
C PHE A 438 -27.98 33.88 -9.77
N GLY A 439 -27.69 34.93 -10.54
CA GLY A 439 -28.35 36.24 -10.47
C GLY A 439 -28.36 36.84 -9.06
N GLU A 440 -29.54 37.18 -8.55
CA GLU A 440 -29.70 37.74 -7.20
C GLU A 440 -29.38 36.75 -6.07
N GLY A 441 -29.36 35.45 -6.36
CA GLY A 441 -29.01 34.38 -5.42
C GLY A 441 -27.51 34.25 -5.17
N TRP A 442 -26.67 34.78 -6.06
CA TRP A 442 -25.22 34.59 -5.99
C TRP A 442 -24.59 34.97 -4.64
N PRO A 443 -24.91 36.11 -4.01
CA PRO A 443 -24.35 36.43 -2.70
C PRO A 443 -24.60 35.35 -1.65
N HIS A 444 -25.80 34.74 -1.64
CA HIS A 444 -26.14 33.69 -0.69
C HIS A 444 -25.42 32.37 -0.99
N VAL A 445 -25.34 32.00 -2.28
CA VAL A 445 -24.55 30.85 -2.75
C VAL A 445 -23.10 31.01 -2.32
N ARG A 446 -22.48 32.15 -2.64
CA ARG A 446 -21.10 32.45 -2.29
C ARG A 446 -20.85 32.35 -0.78
N ASP A 447 -21.73 32.93 0.03
CA ASP A 447 -21.57 32.97 1.48
C ASP A 447 -21.68 31.56 2.08
N THR A 448 -22.68 30.76 1.67
CA THR A 448 -22.84 29.37 2.16
C THR A 448 -21.74 28.41 1.69
N VAL A 449 -21.28 28.53 0.43
CA VAL A 449 -20.11 27.77 -0.08
C VAL A 449 -18.84 28.16 0.70
N SER A 450 -18.64 29.45 0.94
CA SER A 450 -17.50 29.95 1.73
C SER A 450 -17.51 29.40 3.16
N GLU A 451 -18.68 29.34 3.81
CA GLU A 451 -18.85 28.79 5.15
C GLU A 451 -18.54 27.29 5.16
N GLU A 452 -19.08 26.53 4.20
CA GLU A 452 -18.88 25.08 4.14
C GLU A 452 -17.40 24.71 3.88
N LEU A 453 -16.72 25.41 2.97
CA LEU A 453 -15.29 25.22 2.73
C LEU A 453 -14.44 25.56 3.97
N GLN A 454 -14.81 26.60 4.73
CA GLN A 454 -14.11 26.94 5.97
C GLN A 454 -14.29 25.88 7.06
N LYS A 455 -15.46 25.24 7.13
CA LYS A 455 -15.69 24.14 8.07
C LYS A 455 -14.82 22.94 7.72
N TRP A 456 -14.76 22.56 6.45
CA TRP A 456 -13.91 21.47 6.00
C TRP A 456 -12.43 21.76 6.19
N GLN A 457 -11.99 22.99 5.89
CA GLN A 457 -10.64 23.44 6.23
C GLN A 457 -10.35 23.31 7.73
N HIS A 458 -11.30 23.70 8.59
CA HIS A 458 -11.11 23.57 10.04
C HIS A 458 -11.00 22.11 10.47
N LEU A 459 -11.87 21.23 9.94
CA LEU A 459 -11.81 19.79 10.19
C LEU A 459 -10.46 19.23 9.73
N ASP A 460 -10.02 19.59 8.54
CA ASP A 460 -8.76 19.15 7.96
C ASP A 460 -7.55 19.55 8.79
N GLU A 461 -7.40 20.84 9.07
CA GLU A 461 -6.22 21.38 9.74
C GLU A 461 -6.18 21.03 11.24
N ASN A 462 -7.35 20.95 11.90
CA ASN A 462 -7.44 20.95 13.36
C ASN A 462 -8.07 19.69 13.96
N VAL A 463 -8.76 18.86 13.17
CA VAL A 463 -9.50 17.70 13.71
C VAL A 463 -9.01 16.37 13.14
N LEU A 464 -9.03 16.23 11.83
CA LEU A 464 -8.82 14.99 11.09
C LEU A 464 -7.40 14.85 10.54
N GLY A 465 -6.80 15.93 10.07
CA GLY A 465 -5.57 15.88 9.28
C GLY A 465 -5.83 15.62 7.79
N PRO A 466 -4.82 15.87 6.94
CA PRO A 466 -4.95 15.84 5.48
C PRO A 466 -5.36 14.48 4.90
N ASP A 467 -4.74 13.39 5.36
CA ASP A 467 -5.01 12.05 4.83
C ASP A 467 -6.44 11.57 5.17
N ALA A 468 -6.84 11.67 6.44
CA ALA A 468 -8.17 11.26 6.88
C ALA A 468 -9.28 12.10 6.20
N THR A 469 -9.04 13.40 6.01
CA THR A 469 -9.93 14.28 5.26
C THR A 469 -10.05 13.86 3.80
N LEU A 470 -8.94 13.60 3.12
CA LEU A 470 -8.91 13.16 1.74
C LEU A 470 -9.70 11.86 1.55
N ARG A 471 -9.54 10.88 2.46
CA ARG A 471 -10.29 9.61 2.43
C ARG A 471 -11.79 9.80 2.67
N LEU A 472 -12.17 10.67 3.61
CA LEU A 472 -13.58 10.98 3.88
C LEU A 472 -14.25 11.69 2.69
N LEU A 473 -13.55 12.59 2.01
CA LEU A 473 -14.04 13.25 0.79
C LEU A 473 -14.05 12.29 -0.40
N THR A 474 -13.10 11.38 -0.49
CA THR A 474 -13.09 10.27 -1.48
C THR A 474 -14.36 9.43 -1.36
N ILE A 475 -14.76 9.04 -0.14
CA ILE A 475 -16.03 8.34 0.10
C ILE A 475 -17.21 9.20 -0.36
N GLY A 476 -17.21 10.49 -0.02
CA GLY A 476 -18.28 11.43 -0.41
C GLY A 476 -18.44 11.60 -1.91
N GLY A 477 -17.33 11.67 -2.64
CA GLY A 477 -17.30 11.75 -4.10
C GLY A 477 -17.53 10.44 -4.81
N SER A 478 -17.61 9.35 -4.05
CA SER A 478 -17.86 8.00 -4.56
C SER A 478 -19.24 7.49 -4.16
N THR A 479 -20.18 8.34 -3.76
CA THR A 479 -21.57 7.94 -3.42
C THR A 479 -22.44 7.73 -4.67
N SER A 480 -23.67 7.24 -4.51
CA SER A 480 -24.62 7.10 -5.62
C SER A 480 -25.06 8.42 -6.26
N TYR A 481 -24.82 9.57 -5.60
CA TYR A 481 -25.11 10.89 -6.15
C TYR A 481 -24.14 11.33 -7.24
N THR A 482 -22.92 10.77 -7.26
CA THR A 482 -21.82 11.20 -8.14
C THR A 482 -21.48 10.18 -9.23
N TRP A 483 -22.14 9.01 -9.27
CA TRP A 483 -21.92 7.94 -10.26
C TRP A 483 -21.99 8.38 -11.73
N ASN A 484 -22.70 9.46 -12.01
CA ASN A 484 -22.88 9.99 -13.35
C ASN A 484 -22.19 11.34 -13.57
N TRP A 485 -21.29 11.74 -12.66
CA TRP A 485 -20.56 12.99 -12.76
C TRP A 485 -19.27 12.81 -13.57
N TRP A 486 -18.90 13.86 -14.30
CA TRP A 486 -17.58 13.95 -14.92
C TRP A 486 -16.51 14.17 -13.84
N GLY A 487 -15.32 13.61 -14.05
CA GLY A 487 -14.20 13.64 -13.10
C GLY A 487 -13.93 12.27 -12.44
N GLN A 488 -14.78 11.27 -12.66
CA GLN A 488 -14.48 9.89 -12.26
C GLN A 488 -13.40 9.29 -13.16
N GLY A 489 -12.51 8.46 -12.62
CA GLY A 489 -11.46 7.78 -13.38
C GLY A 489 -12.02 6.83 -14.45
N ARG A 490 -13.24 6.33 -14.25
CA ARG A 490 -14.05 5.55 -15.20
C ARG A 490 -14.80 6.34 -16.26
N TRP A 491 -14.73 7.68 -16.28
CA TRP A 491 -15.58 8.51 -17.13
C TRP A 491 -15.53 8.13 -18.62
N SER A 492 -14.33 7.92 -19.17
CA SER A 492 -14.16 7.53 -20.57
C SER A 492 -14.78 6.17 -20.89
N ALA A 493 -14.70 5.22 -19.96
CA ALA A 493 -15.31 3.89 -20.10
C ALA A 493 -16.84 3.98 -20.06
N ILE A 494 -17.39 4.79 -19.15
CA ILE A 494 -18.83 5.08 -19.07
C ILE A 494 -19.33 5.65 -20.40
N CYS A 495 -18.67 6.68 -20.90
CA CYS A 495 -19.03 7.36 -22.15
C CYS A 495 -18.97 6.41 -23.34
N ARG A 496 -17.91 5.60 -23.43
CA ARG A 496 -17.77 4.58 -24.47
C ARG A 496 -18.94 3.60 -24.46
N ALA A 497 -19.23 3.00 -23.31
CA ALA A 497 -20.32 2.03 -23.18
C ALA A 497 -21.66 2.63 -23.60
N ILE A 498 -21.98 3.84 -23.14
CA ILE A 498 -23.21 4.55 -23.50
C ILE A 498 -23.30 4.77 -25.02
N VAL A 499 -22.21 5.22 -25.66
CA VAL A 499 -22.20 5.49 -27.11
C VAL A 499 -22.30 4.19 -27.91
N GLU A 500 -21.59 3.15 -27.51
CA GLU A 500 -21.62 1.83 -28.16
C GLU A 500 -23.02 1.20 -28.07
N ASP A 501 -23.65 1.25 -26.89
CA ASP A 501 -25.03 0.75 -26.69
C ASP A 501 -26.04 1.58 -27.49
N ALA A 502 -25.85 2.89 -27.60
CA ALA A 502 -26.69 3.75 -28.44
C ALA A 502 -26.60 3.34 -29.92
N VAL A 503 -25.38 3.14 -30.43
CA VAL A 503 -25.13 2.73 -31.82
C VAL A 503 -25.72 1.34 -32.07
N ALA A 504 -25.51 0.38 -31.16
CA ALA A 504 -26.07 -0.96 -31.25
C ALA A 504 -27.61 -0.94 -31.22
N GLY A 505 -28.19 -0.07 -30.41
CA GLY A 505 -29.65 0.17 -30.34
C GLY A 505 -30.22 0.99 -31.50
N GLY A 506 -29.40 1.42 -32.47
CA GLY A 506 -29.83 2.20 -33.62
C GLY A 506 -30.26 3.64 -33.29
N ILE A 507 -29.83 4.17 -32.16
CA ILE A 507 -30.08 5.55 -31.76
C ILE A 507 -29.16 6.47 -32.57
N ALA A 508 -29.74 7.50 -33.18
CA ALA A 508 -28.97 8.49 -33.93
C ALA A 508 -28.04 9.27 -32.98
N LEU A 509 -26.77 9.39 -33.36
CA LEU A 509 -25.80 10.24 -32.68
C LEU A 509 -26.19 11.71 -32.82
N PRO A 510 -25.86 12.57 -31.84
CA PRO A 510 -26.16 13.99 -31.92
C PRO A 510 -25.25 14.66 -32.95
N SER A 511 -25.74 15.70 -33.63
CA SER A 511 -24.89 16.52 -34.52
C SER A 511 -23.73 17.14 -33.74
N PRO A 512 -22.50 17.17 -34.29
CA PRO A 512 -22.10 16.77 -35.65
C PRO A 512 -21.69 15.29 -35.80
N TYR A 513 -21.86 14.48 -34.76
CA TYR A 513 -21.37 13.10 -34.67
C TYR A 513 -22.20 12.09 -35.47
N ASP A 514 -23.41 12.47 -35.88
CA ASP A 514 -24.17 11.79 -36.92
C ASP A 514 -23.38 11.64 -38.24
N SER A 515 -22.46 12.57 -38.51
CA SER A 515 -21.60 12.56 -39.70
C SER A 515 -20.15 12.17 -39.41
N THR A 516 -19.60 12.54 -38.24
CA THR A 516 -18.18 12.29 -37.90
C THR A 516 -17.95 10.95 -37.20
N GLY A 517 -19.00 10.31 -36.67
CA GLY A 517 -18.97 8.96 -36.13
C GLY A 517 -18.75 8.87 -34.62
N ALA A 518 -19.00 7.65 -34.09
CA ALA A 518 -18.99 7.34 -32.67
C ALA A 518 -17.61 7.50 -32.01
N GLU A 519 -16.53 7.05 -32.65
CA GLU A 519 -15.18 7.18 -32.09
C GLU A 519 -14.79 8.64 -31.85
N ARG A 520 -15.22 9.54 -32.74
CA ARG A 520 -14.97 10.97 -32.56
C ARG A 520 -15.76 11.53 -31.37
N LEU A 521 -17.00 11.09 -31.18
CA LEU A 521 -17.82 11.46 -30.03
C LEU A 521 -17.15 10.98 -28.73
N ILE A 522 -16.73 9.72 -28.66
CA ILE A 522 -16.09 9.14 -27.47
C ILE A 522 -14.81 9.91 -27.11
N ALA A 523 -13.98 10.27 -28.10
CA ALA A 523 -12.78 11.06 -27.86
C ALA A 523 -13.09 12.46 -27.32
N ASP A 524 -14.08 13.16 -27.90
CA ASP A 524 -14.45 14.51 -27.45
C ASP A 524 -15.18 14.49 -26.08
N LEU A 525 -15.86 13.39 -25.73
CA LEU A 525 -16.51 13.17 -24.43
C LEU A 525 -15.52 13.14 -23.25
N ALA A 526 -14.21 12.96 -23.49
CA ALA A 526 -13.19 13.13 -22.46
C ALA A 526 -13.10 14.57 -21.93
N LYS A 527 -13.54 15.57 -22.72
CA LYS A 527 -13.58 16.99 -22.36
C LYS A 527 -14.99 17.56 -22.58
N PRO A 528 -15.98 17.12 -21.77
CA PRO A 528 -17.39 17.39 -22.04
C PRO A 528 -17.77 18.86 -21.91
N ASP A 529 -16.95 19.67 -21.23
CA ASP A 529 -17.13 21.12 -21.11
C ASP A 529 -17.02 21.85 -22.46
N GLN A 530 -16.33 21.27 -23.44
CA GLN A 530 -16.15 21.83 -24.78
C GLN A 530 -17.28 21.45 -25.75
N LEU A 531 -18.15 20.53 -25.35
CA LEU A 531 -19.25 20.04 -26.19
C LEU A 531 -20.41 21.02 -26.23
N GLY A 532 -21.28 20.92 -27.23
CA GLY A 532 -22.52 21.68 -27.28
C GLY A 532 -23.61 21.14 -26.36
N ASP A 533 -24.56 21.98 -25.95
CA ASP A 533 -25.67 21.61 -25.04
C ASP A 533 -26.49 20.42 -25.55
N GLU A 534 -26.68 20.31 -26.86
CA GLU A 534 -27.41 19.19 -27.46
C GLU A 534 -26.69 17.84 -27.28
N VAL A 535 -25.36 17.84 -27.33
CA VAL A 535 -24.55 16.62 -27.15
C VAL A 535 -24.59 16.20 -25.68
N LEU A 536 -24.45 17.16 -24.76
CA LEU A 536 -24.59 16.88 -23.32
C LEU A 536 -26.00 16.41 -22.96
N ARG A 537 -27.04 17.04 -23.54
CA ARG A 537 -28.42 16.60 -23.34
C ARG A 537 -28.64 15.16 -23.81
N TRP A 538 -28.12 14.84 -25.00
CA TRP A 538 -28.19 13.49 -25.56
C TRP A 538 -27.47 12.47 -24.66
N LEU A 539 -26.33 12.83 -24.08
CA LEU A 539 -25.58 11.96 -23.18
C LEU A 539 -26.30 11.75 -21.82
N ILE A 540 -26.89 12.80 -21.26
CA ILE A 540 -27.58 12.77 -19.97
C ILE A 540 -28.88 11.96 -20.07
N ASP A 541 -29.76 12.35 -21.00
CA ASP A 541 -31.10 11.81 -21.21
C ASP A 541 -31.26 11.39 -22.67
N MET A 542 -30.72 10.21 -22.98
CA MET A 542 -30.70 9.69 -24.34
C MET A 542 -32.11 9.64 -24.96
N PRO A 543 -32.33 10.28 -26.13
CA PRO A 543 -33.65 10.40 -26.71
C PRO A 543 -34.15 9.06 -27.25
N ALA A 544 -35.46 8.84 -27.10
CA ALA A 544 -36.21 7.76 -27.75
C ALA A 544 -35.88 6.31 -27.33
N ALA A 545 -35.23 6.11 -26.19
CA ALA A 545 -35.12 4.77 -25.61
C ALA A 545 -36.49 4.25 -25.14
N ASP A 546 -36.88 3.08 -25.62
CA ASP A 546 -37.90 2.23 -24.98
C ASP A 546 -37.56 2.08 -23.48
N PRO A 547 -38.52 1.87 -22.56
CA PRO A 547 -38.23 1.37 -21.22
C PRO A 547 -37.12 0.30 -21.11
N GLU A 548 -36.92 -0.54 -22.13
CA GLU A 548 -35.83 -1.54 -22.19
C GLU A 548 -34.67 -1.16 -23.15
N GLY A 549 -34.68 0.04 -23.71
CA GLY A 549 -33.66 0.54 -24.64
C GLY A 549 -32.42 1.15 -23.97
N PRO A 550 -31.39 1.52 -24.77
CA PRO A 550 -30.16 2.15 -24.28
C PRO A 550 -30.44 3.40 -23.44
N ARG A 551 -29.65 3.61 -22.38
CA ARG A 551 -29.87 4.71 -21.43
C ARG A 551 -28.75 5.75 -21.48
N GLY A 552 -29.06 6.99 -21.12
CA GLY A 552 -28.03 8.00 -20.86
C GLY A 552 -27.43 7.87 -19.46
N LEU A 553 -26.52 8.78 -19.12
CA LEU A 553 -25.79 8.83 -17.85
C LEU A 553 -26.67 8.64 -16.61
N ARG A 554 -27.90 9.13 -16.63
CA ARG A 554 -28.81 9.05 -15.48
C ARG A 554 -29.18 7.61 -15.09
N PHE A 555 -29.25 6.70 -16.06
CA PHE A 555 -29.80 5.36 -15.85
C PHE A 555 -29.00 4.23 -16.50
N HIS A 556 -27.88 4.54 -17.15
CA HIS A 556 -27.04 3.52 -17.79
C HIS A 556 -26.36 2.62 -16.75
N GLU A 557 -26.28 1.32 -17.01
CA GLU A 557 -25.67 0.37 -16.08
C GLU A 557 -24.18 0.66 -15.86
N ALA A 558 -23.48 1.08 -16.91
CA ALA A 558 -22.05 1.41 -16.84
C ALA A 558 -21.72 2.53 -15.84
N THR A 559 -22.68 3.38 -15.44
CA THR A 559 -22.44 4.41 -14.41
C THR A 559 -22.33 3.82 -13.01
N ARG A 560 -22.82 2.59 -12.80
CA ARG A 560 -22.65 1.88 -11.54
C ARG A 560 -21.21 1.37 -11.44
N PRO A 561 -20.46 1.71 -10.38
CA PRO A 561 -19.11 1.22 -10.24
C PRO A 561 -19.08 -0.29 -9.96
N PRO A 562 -18.06 -1.04 -10.45
CA PRO A 562 -17.80 -2.42 -10.09
C PRO A 562 -17.72 -2.56 -8.59
N VAL A 563 -18.26 -3.68 -8.11
CA VAL A 563 -18.21 -4.07 -6.70
C VAL A 563 -17.31 -5.29 -6.60
N ARG A 564 -16.40 -5.28 -5.62
CA ARG A 564 -15.46 -6.37 -5.34
C ARG A 564 -15.97 -7.22 -4.20
N VAL A 565 -16.04 -8.53 -4.40
CA VAL A 565 -16.43 -9.46 -3.34
C VAL A 565 -15.18 -9.80 -2.53
N VAL A 566 -15.22 -9.57 -1.22
CA VAL A 566 -14.17 -9.92 -0.27
C VAL A 566 -14.67 -11.02 0.66
N GLU A 567 -13.76 -11.91 1.07
CA GLU A 567 -14.05 -13.00 2.01
C GLU A 567 -13.22 -12.80 3.30
N PRO A 568 -13.64 -11.87 4.19
CA PRO A 568 -12.97 -11.65 5.46
C PRO A 568 -13.14 -12.87 6.37
N VAL A 569 -12.08 -13.21 7.10
CA VAL A 569 -12.08 -14.30 8.08
C VAL A 569 -12.44 -13.71 9.46
N ASP A 570 -13.08 -14.49 10.32
CA ASP A 570 -13.47 -14.03 11.67
C ASP A 570 -12.21 -13.69 12.50
N TRP A 571 -12.07 -12.43 12.87
CA TRP A 571 -11.14 -11.97 13.91
C TRP A 571 -11.92 -11.70 15.19
N ASP A 572 -11.23 -11.64 16.33
CA ASP A 572 -11.75 -11.05 17.58
C ASP A 572 -12.11 -9.56 17.33
N LEU A 573 -13.19 -9.30 16.59
CA LEU A 573 -13.79 -7.98 16.29
C LEU A 573 -14.70 -7.51 17.44
N ASP A 574 -14.45 -8.01 18.65
CA ASP A 574 -15.18 -7.68 19.89
C ASP A 574 -14.77 -6.31 20.47
#